data_AF-A0A3M1LN71-F1
#
_entry.id   AF-A0A3M1LN71-F1
#
_cell.length_a   1.000
_cell.length_b   1.000
_cell.length_c   1.000
_cell.angle_alpha   90.00
_cell.angle_beta   90.00
_cell.angle_gamma   90.00
#
_symmetry.space_group_name_H-M   'P 1'
#
loop_
_entity.id
_entity.type
_entity.pdbx_description
1 polymer ?
#
loop_
_entity_poly.entity_id
_entity_poly.type
_entity_poly.pdbx_seq_one_letter_code
_entity_poly.pdbx_strand_id
1 'polypeptide(L)'
;MTPVIDVQVEAPFEEQVDEALLVEAAQATLAQQGVEEPVEMTIVVTGDETIQALNRRFRDVDAPTDVLAFPHETRGPFVGAPG
;
A
#
# COMPACT_ATOMS: atom_id res chain seq x y z
N MET A 1 -11.04 -5.82 -16.70
CA MET A 1 -11.39 -6.24 -15.33
C MET A 1 -11.11 -5.06 -14.41
N THR A 2 -11.93 -4.79 -13.40
CA THR A 2 -11.72 -3.63 -12.50
C THR A 2 -10.90 -4.08 -11.29
N PRO A 3 -9.77 -3.42 -10.97
CA PRO A 3 -8.97 -3.76 -9.80
C PRO A 3 -9.72 -3.39 -8.51
N VAL A 4 -9.47 -4.15 -7.44
CA VAL A 4 -9.97 -3.82 -6.10
C VAL A 4 -8.93 -2.93 -5.42
N ILE A 5 -9.31 -1.68 -5.14
CA ILE A 5 -8.44 -0.70 -4.48
C ILE A 5 -9.14 -0.25 -3.21
N ASP A 6 -8.48 -0.51 -2.08
CA ASP A 6 -8.90 -0.06 -0.75
C ASP A 6 -8.05 1.15 -0.35
N VAL A 7 -8.68 2.21 0.15
CA VAL A 7 -7.99 3.41 0.63
C VAL A 7 -8.29 3.56 2.12
N GLN A 8 -7.24 3.68 2.92
CA GLN A 8 -7.33 3.88 4.36
C GLN A 8 -6.63 5.17 4.71
N VAL A 9 -7.36 6.12 5.29
CA VAL A 9 -6.82 7.43 5.66
C VAL A 9 -6.88 7.54 7.18
N GLU A 10 -5.77 7.87 7.83
CA GLU A 10 -5.80 8.16 9.26
C GLU A 10 -6.53 9.48 9.54
N ALA A 11 -7.23 9.54 10.68
CA ALA A 11 -8.07 10.67 11.08
C ALA A 11 -7.46 12.08 10.88
N PRO A 12 -6.15 12.34 11.14
CA PRO A 12 -5.56 13.66 10.89
C PRO A 12 -5.56 14.10 9.42
N PHE A 13 -5.71 13.17 8.48
CA PHE A 13 -5.61 13.42 7.04
C PHE A 13 -6.95 13.26 6.29
N GLU A 14 -8.02 12.79 6.95
CA GLU A 14 -9.33 12.53 6.30
C GLU A 14 -9.88 13.73 5.53
N GLU A 15 -9.74 14.96 6.06
CA GLU A 15 -10.22 16.18 5.38
C GLU A 15 -9.28 16.69 4.29
N GLN A 16 -8.07 16.14 4.18
CA GLN A 16 -7.01 16.59 3.27
C GLN A 16 -6.85 15.68 2.05
N VAL A 17 -7.52 14.52 2.06
CA VAL A 17 -7.35 13.46 1.06
C VAL A 17 -8.67 13.21 0.35
N ASP A 18 -8.61 13.21 -0.98
CA ASP A 18 -9.69 12.69 -1.82
C ASP A 18 -9.40 11.22 -2.15
N GLU A 19 -10.09 10.31 -1.46
CA GLU A 19 -9.95 8.87 -1.69
C GLU A 19 -10.33 8.46 -3.12
N ALA A 20 -11.32 9.11 -3.72
CA ALA A 20 -11.75 8.79 -5.08
C ALA A 20 -10.66 9.12 -6.10
N LEU A 21 -9.93 10.22 -5.88
CA LEU A 21 -8.78 10.58 -6.71
C LEU A 21 -7.64 9.56 -6.60
N LEU A 22 -7.39 9.02 -5.39
CA LEU A 22 -6.39 7.97 -5.19
C LEU A 22 -6.78 6.67 -5.90
N VAL A 23 -8.06 6.29 -5.82
CA VAL A 23 -8.58 5.13 -6.56
C VAL A 23 -8.45 5.34 -8.06
N GLU A 24 -8.83 6.49 -8.59
CA GLU A 24 -8.72 6.80 -10.03
C GLU A 24 -7.26 6.76 -10.50
N ALA A 25 -6.35 7.37 -9.74
CA ALA A 25 -4.92 7.39 -10.06
C ALA A 25 -4.33 5.98 -10.10
N ALA A 26 -4.68 5.12 -9.14
CA ALA A 26 -4.24 3.73 -9.11
C ALA A 26 -4.82 2.92 -10.29
N GLN A 27 -6.11 3.08 -10.61
CA GLN A 27 -6.73 2.44 -11.77
C GLN A 27 -6.09 2.86 -13.09
N ALA A 28 -5.88 4.17 -13.28
CA ALA A 28 -5.24 4.72 -14.47
C ALA A 28 -3.81 4.20 -14.63
N THR A 29 -3.07 4.10 -13.53
CA THR A 29 -1.71 3.56 -13.52
C THR A 29 -1.70 2.08 -13.91
N LEU A 30 -2.57 1.25 -13.31
CA LEU A 30 -2.68 -0.18 -13.64
C LEU A 30 -3.07 -0.41 -15.11
N ALA A 31 -4.00 0.39 -15.62
CA ALA A 31 -4.38 0.35 -17.03
C ALA A 31 -3.23 0.73 -17.97
N GLN A 32 -2.46 1.78 -17.62
CA GLN A 32 -1.30 2.20 -18.40
C GLN A 32 -0.18 1.14 -18.40
N GLN A 33 0.00 0.44 -17.28
CA GLN A 33 0.98 -0.65 -17.18
C GLN A 33 0.54 -1.95 -17.88
N GLY A 34 -0.69 -2.00 -18.41
CA GLY A 34 -1.21 -3.18 -19.12
C GLY A 34 -1.42 -4.38 -18.20
N VAL A 35 -1.77 -4.14 -16.93
CA VAL A 35 -2.04 -5.24 -16.00
C VAL A 35 -3.40 -5.86 -16.32
N GLU A 36 -3.37 -7.10 -16.82
CA GLU A 36 -4.57 -7.84 -17.21
C GLU A 36 -5.04 -8.84 -16.14
N GLU A 37 -4.17 -9.14 -15.16
CA GLU A 37 -4.47 -10.04 -14.04
C GLU A 37 -5.35 -9.35 -12.99
N PRO A 38 -6.13 -10.11 -12.18
CA PRO A 38 -6.82 -9.56 -11.02
C PRO A 38 -5.82 -8.91 -10.04
N VAL A 39 -6.08 -7.66 -9.66
CA VAL A 39 -5.25 -6.90 -8.72
C VAL A 39 -6.07 -6.52 -7.50
N GLU A 40 -5.48 -6.74 -6.33
CA GLU A 40 -5.90 -6.17 -5.06
C GLU A 40 -4.79 -5.25 -4.55
N MET A 41 -5.14 -4.02 -4.17
CA MET A 41 -4.20 -3.02 -3.67
C MET A 41 -4.82 -2.26 -2.50
N THR A 42 -4.00 -1.98 -1.48
CA THR A 42 -4.37 -1.08 -0.40
C THR A 42 -3.43 0.12 -0.40
N ILE A 43 -4.01 1.32 -0.34
CA ILE A 43 -3.31 2.59 -0.16
C ILE A 43 -3.59 3.08 1.25
N VAL A 44 -2.55 3.30 2.05
CA VAL A 44 -2.68 3.83 3.41
C VAL A 44 -2.05 5.23 3.45
N VAL A 45 -2.83 6.23 3.86
CA VAL A 45 -2.34 7.59 4.12
C VAL A 45 -2.14 7.77 5.62
N THR A 46 -0.89 8.00 6.00
CA THR A 46 -0.42 8.08 7.38
C THR A 46 0.70 9.12 7.51
N GLY A 47 1.08 9.46 8.74
CA GLY A 47 2.12 10.44 9.03
C GLY A 47 3.55 9.87 9.08
N ASP A 48 4.52 10.79 9.19
CA ASP A 48 5.96 10.49 9.18
C ASP A 48 6.38 9.52 10.28
N GLU A 49 5.77 9.58 11.48
CA GLU A 49 6.10 8.68 12.59
C GLU A 49 5.81 7.22 12.24
N THR A 50 4.63 6.97 11.65
CA THR A 50 4.24 5.64 11.18
C THR A 50 5.11 5.19 10.02
N ILE A 51 5.38 6.08 9.05
CA ILE A 51 6.28 5.76 7.93
C ILE A 51 7.69 5.40 8.43
N GLN A 52 8.27 6.19 9.33
CA GLN A 52 9.60 5.92 9.89
C GLN A 52 9.62 4.58 10.62
N ALA A 53 8.59 4.27 11.41
CA ALA A 53 8.48 2.98 12.09
C ALA A 53 8.41 1.81 11.10
N LEU A 54 7.66 1.96 10.01
CA LEU A 54 7.57 0.96 8.93
C LEU A 54 8.89 0.82 8.17
N ASN A 55 9.56 1.92 7.85
CA ASN A 55 10.83 1.93 7.14
C ASN A 55 11.92 1.25 7.97
N ARG A 56 11.97 1.53 9.28
CA ARG A 56 12.87 0.82 10.20
C ARG A 56 12.55 -0.66 10.26
N ARG A 57 11.26 -1.02 10.37
CA ARG A 57 10.83 -2.42 10.50
C ARG A 57 11.12 -3.28 9.26
N PHE A 58 10.84 -2.76 8.08
CA PHE A 58 10.84 -3.57 6.85
C PHE A 58 12.04 -3.30 5.93
N ARG A 59 12.74 -2.18 6.11
CA ARG A 59 13.89 -1.80 5.27
C ARG A 59 15.16 -1.51 6.08
N ASP A 60 15.13 -1.63 7.40
CA ASP A 60 16.24 -1.31 8.33
C ASP A 60 16.75 0.13 8.18
N VAL A 61 15.85 1.05 7.80
CA VAL A 61 16.13 2.49 7.63
C VAL A 61 15.33 3.30 8.64
N ASP A 62 16.00 3.85 9.65
CA ASP A 62 15.37 4.67 10.69
C ASP A 62 15.22 6.15 10.28
N ALA A 63 14.50 6.38 9.18
CA ALA A 63 14.14 7.71 8.69
C ALA A 63 12.79 7.65 7.96
N PRO A 64 11.98 8.71 7.99
CA PRO A 64 10.77 8.80 7.19
C PRO A 64 11.09 8.90 5.69
N THR A 65 10.08 8.68 4.85
CA THR A 65 10.14 8.85 3.39
C THR A 65 8.75 9.24 2.90
N ASP A 66 8.62 9.77 1.68
CA ASP A 66 7.31 10.22 1.19
C ASP A 66 6.34 9.04 0.95
N VAL A 67 6.85 7.90 0.47
CA VAL A 67 6.05 6.71 0.15
C VAL A 67 6.80 5.41 0.48
N LEU A 68 6.06 4.44 1.03
CA LEU A 68 6.48 3.04 1.14
C LEU A 68 5.58 2.16 0.27
N ALA A 69 6.20 1.17 -0.37
CA ALA A 69 5.50 0.16 -1.15
C ALA A 69 5.91 -1.22 -0.64
N PHE A 70 4.90 -2.05 -0.36
CA PHE A 70 5.05 -3.42 0.11
C PHE A 70 4.50 -4.37 -0.95
N PRO A 71 5.31 -5.30 -1.49
CA PRO A 71 4.80 -6.32 -2.38
C PRO A 71 3.91 -7.28 -1.60
N HIS A 72 2.87 -7.82 -2.23
CA HIS A 72 2.10 -8.91 -1.66
C HIS A 72 2.97 -10.18 -1.62
N GLU A 73 3.49 -10.54 -0.46
CA GLU A 73 4.32 -11.74 -0.28
C GLU A 73 3.45 -13.01 -0.28
N THR A 74 2.88 -13.40 -1.42
CA THR A 74 2.30 -14.77 -1.59
C THR A 74 3.29 -15.79 -2.16
N ARG A 75 4.60 -15.52 -2.09
CA ARG A 75 5.63 -16.51 -2.44
C ARG A 75 6.67 -16.64 -1.33
N GLY A 76 6.25 -17.24 -0.23
CA GLY A 76 7.10 -18.03 0.67
C GLY A 76 6.33 -19.30 1.05
N PRO A 77 6.97 -20.47 1.22
CA PRO A 77 6.25 -21.66 1.66
C PRO A 77 5.62 -21.35 3.01
N PHE A 78 4.35 -21.73 3.18
CA PHE A 78 3.79 -21.90 4.51
C PHE A 78 4.68 -22.91 5.25
N VAL A 79 5.63 -22.43 6.05
CA VAL A 79 6.21 -23.25 7.11
C VAL A 79 5.11 -23.35 8.14
N GLY A 80 4.29 -24.40 8.03
CA GLY A 80 3.43 -24.81 9.11
C GLY A 80 4.32 -24.98 10.34
N ALA A 81 4.08 -24.18 11.38
CA ALA A 81 4.76 -24.35 12.65
C ALA A 81 4.58 -25.82 13.09
N PRO A 82 5.66 -26.56 13.43
CA PRO A 82 5.49 -27.83 14.09
C PRO A 82 4.88 -27.55 15.48
N GLY A 83 3.90 -28.38 15.84
CA GLY A 83 3.22 -28.31 17.14
C GLY A 83 4.10 -28.65 18.33
#